data_AF-R0M9H0-F1
#
_entry.id   AF-R0M9H0-F1
#
_cell.length_a   1.000
_cell.length_b   1.000
_cell.length_c   1.000
_cell.angle_alpha   90.00
_cell.angle_beta   90.00
_cell.angle_gamma   90.00
#
_symmetry.space_group_name_H-M   'P 1'
#
loop_
_entity.id
_entity.type
_entity.pdbx_description
1 polymer ?
#
loop_
_entity_poly.entity_id
_entity_poly.type
_entity_poly.pdbx_seq_one_letter_code
_entity_poly.pdbx_strand_id
1 'polypeptide(L)'
;MVTKPCFVGPDFTRKPPKLERFIRPMALRFKNAHVSHPELRTTFHLPILGIKQNPHSDVFTSLGVLTKGTIIEVNVSELGIVNAQGNITWGKYAQITNHPENDGCVNATLLV
;
A
#
# COMPACT_ATOMS: atom_id res chain seq x y z
N MET A 1 17.65 -3.92 -9.63
CA MET A 1 16.23 -4.11 -10.01
C MET A 1 15.47 -4.58 -8.78
N VAL A 2 14.28 -4.05 -8.52
CA VAL A 2 13.42 -4.48 -7.40
C VAL A 2 12.60 -5.68 -7.88
N THR A 3 12.73 -6.80 -7.18
CA THR A 3 12.03 -8.07 -7.51
C THR A 3 10.73 -8.26 -6.73
N LYS A 4 10.53 -7.47 -5.69
CA LYS A 4 9.32 -7.52 -4.86
C LYS A 4 8.24 -6.55 -5.37
N PRO A 5 6.95 -6.85 -5.11
CA PRO A 5 5.85 -5.92 -5.30
C PRO A 5 6.12 -4.55 -4.69
N CYS A 6 5.71 -3.49 -5.38
CA CYS A 6 5.90 -2.12 -4.94
C CYS A 6 4.68 -1.25 -5.23
N PHE A 7 4.50 -0.23 -4.40
CA PHE A 7 3.61 0.88 -4.68
C PHE A 7 4.42 2.05 -5.23
N VAL A 8 3.81 2.72 -6.18
CA VAL A 8 4.38 3.89 -6.82
C VAL A 8 3.25 4.90 -6.96
N GLY A 9 3.47 6.13 -6.50
CA GLY A 9 2.47 7.19 -6.55
C GLY A 9 2.01 7.52 -7.97
N PRO A 10 0.83 8.17 -8.12
CA PRO A 10 0.22 8.47 -9.41
C PRO A 10 1.12 9.30 -10.33
N ASP A 11 1.92 10.21 -9.78
CA ASP A 11 2.77 11.14 -10.53
C ASP A 11 4.16 10.57 -10.88
N PHE A 12 4.36 9.25 -10.73
CA PHE A 12 5.68 8.67 -10.94
C PHE A 12 6.07 8.64 -12.42
N THR A 13 7.13 9.39 -12.73
CA THR A 13 7.85 9.30 -13.99
C THR A 13 9.19 8.61 -13.78
N ARG A 14 9.57 7.70 -14.69
CA ARG A 14 10.89 7.06 -14.63
C ARG A 14 11.99 8.08 -14.88
N LYS A 15 13.11 7.91 -14.17
CA LYS A 15 14.33 8.69 -14.45
C LYS A 15 14.95 8.23 -15.77
N PRO A 16 15.75 9.08 -16.44
CA PRO A 16 16.52 8.67 -17.60
C PRO A 16 17.33 7.39 -17.31
N PRO A 17 17.48 6.45 -18.25
CA PRO A 17 18.11 5.15 -18.00
C PRO A 17 19.52 5.25 -17.39
N LYS A 18 20.28 6.28 -17.76
CA LYS A 18 21.64 6.53 -17.24
C LYS A 18 21.67 6.93 -15.75
N LEU A 19 20.57 7.46 -15.21
CA LEU A 19 20.45 7.94 -13.83
C LEU A 19 19.60 7.02 -12.94
N GLU A 20 18.95 6.00 -13.51
CA GLU A 20 18.07 5.09 -12.79
C GLU A 20 18.86 3.94 -12.16
N ARG A 21 19.15 4.03 -10.85
CA ARG A 21 19.82 2.94 -10.11
C ARG A 21 18.86 1.82 -9.70
N PHE A 22 17.63 2.17 -9.34
CA PHE A 22 16.63 1.24 -8.84
C PHE A 22 15.44 1.16 -9.79
N ILE A 23 15.40 0.10 -10.59
CA ILE A 23 14.29 -0.19 -11.50
C ILE A 23 13.15 -0.86 -10.72
N ARG A 24 11.96 -0.26 -10.79
CA ARG A 24 10.70 -0.83 -10.27
C ARG A 24 9.82 -1.27 -11.46
N PRO A 25 9.77 -2.57 -11.80
CA PRO A 25 9.06 -3.05 -13.00
C PRO A 25 7.56 -2.75 -12.94
N MET A 26 6.95 -2.40 -14.08
CA MET A 26 5.51 -2.04 -14.12
C MET A 26 4.59 -3.19 -13.69
N ALA A 27 4.94 -4.44 -14.02
CA ALA A 27 4.17 -5.63 -13.65
C ALA A 27 4.09 -5.85 -12.13
N LEU A 28 5.04 -5.30 -11.36
CA LEU A 28 5.08 -5.42 -9.90
C LEU A 28 4.54 -4.18 -9.19
N ARG A 29 3.91 -3.24 -9.92
CA ARG A 29 3.34 -2.01 -9.35
C ARG A 29 1.88 -2.22 -9.00
N PHE A 30 1.58 -2.30 -7.71
CA PHE A 30 0.21 -2.37 -7.22
C PHE A 30 -0.29 -0.97 -6.91
N LYS A 31 -1.55 -0.70 -7.26
CA LYS A 31 -2.23 0.56 -6.95
C LYS A 31 -3.30 0.38 -5.86
N ASN A 32 -3.83 -0.84 -5.74
CA ASN A 32 -4.95 -1.15 -4.86
C ASN A 32 -4.58 -2.33 -3.96
N ALA A 33 -5.26 -2.42 -2.82
CA ALA A 33 -5.13 -3.51 -1.86
C ALA A 33 -6.51 -4.07 -1.49
N HIS A 34 -6.57 -5.37 -1.21
CA HIS A 34 -7.72 -6.01 -0.58
C HIS A 34 -7.61 -5.82 0.92
N VAL A 35 -8.43 -4.92 1.44
CA VAL A 35 -8.39 -4.45 2.82
C VAL A 35 -9.55 -5.06 3.59
N SER A 36 -9.24 -5.80 4.65
CA SER A 36 -10.22 -6.44 5.54
C SER A 36 -10.49 -5.56 6.76
N HIS A 37 -11.76 -5.31 7.06
CA HIS A 37 -12.17 -4.62 8.28
C HIS A 37 -12.43 -5.63 9.41
N PRO A 38 -11.71 -5.60 10.54
CA PRO A 38 -11.82 -6.62 11.58
C PRO A 38 -13.19 -6.65 12.27
N GLU A 39 -13.81 -5.49 12.53
CA GLU A 39 -15.13 -5.43 13.20
C GLU A 39 -16.29 -5.82 12.28
N LEU A 40 -16.35 -5.24 11.07
CA LEU A 40 -17.41 -5.51 10.10
C LEU A 40 -17.27 -6.87 9.39
N ARG A 41 -16.10 -7.52 9.47
CA ARG A 41 -15.77 -8.80 8.81
C ARG A 41 -16.00 -8.80 7.30
N THR A 42 -15.79 -7.65 6.68
CA THR A 42 -15.95 -7.42 5.24
C THR A 42 -14.61 -7.02 4.63
N THR A 43 -14.46 -7.29 3.33
CA THR A 43 -13.26 -6.97 2.55
C THR A 43 -13.60 -5.97 1.45
N PHE A 44 -12.71 -5.01 1.23
CA PHE A 44 -12.88 -3.92 0.27
C PHE A 44 -11.65 -3.81 -0.61
N HIS A 45 -11.84 -3.46 -1.88
CA HIS A 45 -10.74 -3.26 -2.81
C HIS A 45 -10.39 -1.77 -2.88
N LEU A 46 -9.55 -1.30 -1.95
CA LEU A 46 -9.29 0.12 -1.73
C LEU A 46 -7.99 0.56 -2.41
N PRO A 47 -7.92 1.80 -2.94
CA PRO A 47 -6.68 2.32 -3.50
C PRO A 47 -5.68 2.67 -2.40
N ILE A 48 -4.41 2.38 -2.66
CA ILE A 48 -3.28 2.71 -1.79
C ILE A 48 -2.91 4.18 -2.03
N LEU A 49 -2.82 4.95 -0.96
CA LEU A 49 -2.40 6.36 -0.99
C LEU A 49 -0.88 6.48 -0.82
N GLY A 50 -0.31 5.67 0.08
CA GLY A 50 1.10 5.73 0.40
C GLY A 50 1.58 4.54 1.22
N ILE A 51 2.88 4.47 1.42
CA ILE A 51 3.52 3.52 2.34
C ILE A 51 4.07 4.31 3.51
N LYS A 52 3.69 3.91 4.72
CA LYS A 52 4.14 4.59 5.94
C LYS A 52 5.43 3.97 6.48
N GLN A 53 5.49 2.64 6.56
CA GLN A 53 6.62 1.95 7.14
C GLN A 53 6.74 0.52 6.61
N ASN A 54 7.95 0.12 6.22
CA ASN A 54 8.29 -1.26 5.97
C ASN A 54 9.14 -1.82 7.14
N PRO A 55 8.84 -3.01 7.68
CA PRO A 55 9.54 -3.57 8.83
C PRO A 55 11.01 -3.95 8.55
N HIS A 56 11.40 -4.12 7.28
CA HIS A 56 12.75 -4.56 6.94
C HIS A 56 13.76 -3.41 6.85
N SER A 57 13.38 -2.26 6.29
CA SER A 57 14.26 -1.08 6.20
C SER A 57 13.53 0.17 5.72
N ASP A 58 14.07 1.35 6.07
CA ASP A 58 13.59 2.64 5.55
C ASP A 58 13.83 2.81 4.05
N VAL A 59 14.84 2.13 3.51
CA VAL A 59 15.08 2.09 2.06
C VAL A 59 13.93 1.40 1.34
N PHE A 60 13.35 0.34 1.93
CA PHE A 60 12.17 -0.33 1.38
C PHE A 60 10.92 0.55 1.49
N THR A 61 10.78 1.30 2.58
CA THR A 61 9.74 2.34 2.69
C THR A 61 9.87 3.37 1.57
N SER A 62 11.08 3.89 1.34
CA SER A 62 11.35 4.92 0.32
C SER A 62 11.17 4.42 -1.12
N LEU A 63 11.54 3.16 -1.39
CA LEU A 63 11.31 2.52 -2.70
C LEU A 63 9.85 2.10 -2.90
N GLY A 64 9.08 2.06 -1.82
CA GLY A 64 7.69 1.67 -1.81
C GLY A 64 7.48 0.16 -1.91
N VAL A 65 8.34 -0.67 -1.31
CA VAL A 65 8.21 -2.13 -1.39
C VAL A 65 7.08 -2.61 -0.47
N LEU A 66 6.20 -3.44 -1.02
CA LEU A 66 5.07 -4.07 -0.34
C LEU A 66 5.47 -5.48 0.08
N THR A 67 5.89 -5.63 1.34
CA THR A 67 6.15 -6.93 1.97
C THR A 67 5.13 -7.21 3.07
N LYS A 68 5.06 -8.47 3.52
CA LYS A 68 4.34 -8.82 4.75
C LYS A 68 4.76 -7.90 5.90
N GLY A 69 3.76 -7.38 6.62
CA GLY A 69 3.95 -6.47 7.75
C GLY A 69 4.15 -5.00 7.38
N THR A 70 4.19 -4.63 6.09
CA THR A 70 4.27 -3.22 5.67
C THR A 70 2.99 -2.48 6.06
N ILE A 71 3.15 -1.29 6.64
CA ILE A 71 2.05 -0.38 6.96
C ILE A 71 1.83 0.54 5.76
N ILE A 72 0.63 0.46 5.21
CA ILE A 72 0.17 1.25 4.07
C ILE A 72 -0.95 2.19 4.50
N GLU A 73 -1.04 3.33 3.84
CA GLU A 73 -2.17 4.24 3.95
C GLU A 73 -3.13 3.94 2.80
N VAL A 74 -4.39 3.66 3.11
CA VAL A 74 -5.42 3.29 2.15
C VAL A 74 -6.57 4.29 2.20
N ASN A 75 -7.17 4.54 1.03
CA ASN A 75 -8.33 5.42 0.96
C ASN A 75 -9.56 4.70 1.51
N VAL A 76 -10.18 5.26 2.56
CA VAL A 76 -11.37 4.69 3.23
C VAL A 76 -12.62 5.53 2.98
N SER A 77 -12.61 6.43 2.00
CA SER A 77 -13.76 7.29 1.69
C SER A 77 -15.03 6.50 1.35
N GLU A 78 -14.90 5.32 0.73
CA GLU A 78 -16.02 4.43 0.43
C GLU A 78 -16.67 3.81 1.67
N LEU A 79 -15.96 3.77 2.81
CA LEU A 79 -16.45 3.20 4.06
C LEU A 79 -17.26 4.21 4.89
N GLY A 80 -17.20 5.50 4.55
CA GLY A 80 -17.95 6.54 5.26
C GLY A 80 -17.56 6.69 6.75
N ILE A 81 -16.33 6.35 7.12
CA ILE A 81 -15.86 6.44 8.51
C ILE A 81 -15.77 7.92 8.90
N VAL A 82 -16.41 8.28 10.00
CA VAL A 82 -16.36 9.64 10.56
C VAL A 82 -15.53 9.66 11.83
N ASN A 83 -14.80 10.75 12.04
CA ASN A 83 -14.14 10.99 13.32
C ASN A 83 -15.16 11.49 14.36
N ALA A 84 -14.76 11.55 15.64
CA ALA A 84 -15.63 12.01 16.73
C ALA A 84 -16.14 13.46 16.57
N GLN A 85 -15.52 14.24 15.66
CA GLN A 85 -15.90 15.62 15.35
C GLN A 85 -16.88 15.72 14.16
N GLY A 86 -17.24 14.59 13.53
CA GLY A 86 -18.13 14.54 12.37
C GLY A 86 -17.45 14.75 11.01
N ASN A 87 -16.11 14.84 10.96
CA ASN A 87 -15.37 14.94 9.71
C ASN A 87 -15.21 13.56 9.07
N ILE A 88 -15.35 13.50 7.73
CA ILE A 88 -15.14 12.28 6.96
C ILE A 88 -13.65 11.94 6.93
N THR A 89 -13.33 10.71 7.32
CA THR A 89 -11.97 10.16 7.24
C THR A 89 -11.77 9.57 5.87
N TRP A 90 -10.76 10.06 5.14
CA TRP A 90 -10.46 9.61 3.78
C TRP A 90 -9.24 8.69 3.72
N GLY A 91 -8.40 8.66 4.76
CA GLY A 91 -7.20 7.83 4.85
C GLY A 91 -7.13 7.08 6.18
N LYS A 92 -6.82 5.78 6.14
CA LYS A 92 -6.55 4.98 7.35
C LYS A 92 -5.37 4.05 7.11
N TYR A 93 -4.69 3.66 8.18
CA TYR A 93 -3.59 2.72 8.09
C TYR A 93 -4.08 1.28 8.01
N ALA A 94 -3.43 0.48 7.19
CA ALA A 94 -3.64 -0.95 7.09
C ALA A 94 -2.28 -1.66 7.08
N GLN A 95 -2.26 -2.88 7.62
CA GLN A 95 -1.06 -3.72 7.64
C GLN A 95 -1.20 -4.88 6.65
N ILE A 96 -0.21 -5.06 5.77
CA ILE A 96 -0.19 -6.18 4.83
C ILE A 96 0.02 -7.49 5.59
N THR A 97 -0.84 -8.47 5.35
CA THR A 97 -0.86 -9.75 6.06
C THR A 97 -0.25 -10.91 5.26
N ASN A 98 -0.29 -10.82 3.93
CA ASN A 98 0.20 -11.87 3.03
C ASN A 98 1.61 -11.57 2.49
N HIS A 99 2.12 -12.45 1.62
CA HIS A 99 3.34 -12.24 0.85
C HIS A 99 2.97 -11.93 -0.61
N PRO A 100 2.85 -10.66 -0.99
CA PRO A 100 2.36 -10.28 -2.31
C PRO A 100 3.22 -10.83 -3.45
N GLU A 101 4.51 -11.12 -3.20
CA GLU A 101 5.42 -11.71 -4.17
C GLU A 101 5.01 -13.12 -4.63
N ASN A 102 4.27 -13.86 -3.81
CA ASN A 102 3.84 -15.24 -4.11
C ASN A 102 2.41 -15.30 -4.64
N ASP A 103 1.54 -14.43 -4.11
CA ASP A 103 0.09 -14.52 -4.34
C ASP A 103 -0.38 -13.67 -5.52
N GLY A 104 0.38 -12.64 -5.91
CA GLY A 104 -0.04 -11.67 -6.92
C GLY A 104 -1.16 -10.71 -6.45
N CYS A 105 -1.55 -10.79 -5.18
CA CYS A 105 -2.53 -9.92 -4.53
C CYS A 105 -1.91 -9.24 -3.30
N VAL A 106 -2.35 -8.02 -2.99
CA VAL A 106 -1.96 -7.31 -1.76
C VAL A 106 -3.13 -7.38 -0.79
N ASN A 107 -3.01 -8.24 0.23
CA ASN A 107 -4.03 -8.40 1.26
C ASN A 107 -3.57 -7.68 2.53
N ALA A 108 -4.45 -6.86 3.10
CA ALA A 108 -4.17 -6.08 4.29
C ALA A 108 -5.34 -6.10 5.26
N THR A 109 -5.06 -5.81 6.53
CA THR A 109 -6.07 -5.63 7.58
C THR A 109 -6.01 -4.19 8.06
N LEU A 110 -7.17 -3.53 8.21
CA LEU A 110 -7.23 -2.18 8.78
C LEU A 110 -6.72 -2.17 10.21
N LEU A 111 -5.90 -1.19 10.52
CA LEU A 111 -5.51 -0.84 11.88
C LEU A 111 -6.60 0.08 12.42
N VAL A 112 -7.52 -0.48 13.21
CA VAL A 112 -8.68 0.23 13.75
C VAL A 112 -8.31 1.06 14.97
#